data_AF-A0A5B0NW79-F1
#
_entry.id   AF-A0A5B0NW79-F1
#
_cell.length_a   1.000
_cell.length_b   1.000
_cell.length_c   1.000
_cell.angle_alpha   90.00
_cell.angle_beta   90.00
_cell.angle_gamma   90.00
#
_symmetry.space_group_name_H-M   'P 1'
#
loop_
_entity.id
_entity.type
_entity.pdbx_description
1 polymer ?
#
loop_
_entity_poly.entity_id
_entity_poly.type
_entity_poly.pdbx_seq_one_letter_code
_entity_poly.pdbx_strand_id
1 'polypeptide(L)'
;MFSKTEIEGKRRRHQIDTVVEGIGSNRLTGNLAQIIDLVDDAISVTDEEAIELSRLILKNEGLFIGSSSAVNLVACYKLAQQIKLGREEQQQSNGARTRIVTILCDSGQRHLSKFWNDQFLVQHGFLNKPSSSSESESVSPF
;
A
#
# COMPACT_ATOMS: atom_id res chain seq x y z
N MET A 1 9.64 -13.86 16.88
CA MET A 1 8.87 -14.63 17.89
C MET A 1 7.89 -13.67 18.56
N PHE A 2 6.59 -13.84 18.34
CA PHE A 2 5.56 -12.91 18.82
C PHE A 2 5.27 -13.09 20.32
N SER A 3 4.94 -12.02 21.02
CA SER A 3 4.70 -12.04 22.46
C SER A 3 3.35 -12.70 22.80
N LYS A 4 3.31 -13.50 23.88
CA LYS A 4 2.05 -14.05 24.45
C LYS A 4 1.02 -12.97 24.84
N THR A 5 1.42 -11.70 24.94
CA THR A 5 0.53 -10.57 25.24
C THR A 5 -0.24 -10.03 24.02
N GLU A 6 0.05 -10.50 22.81
CA GLU A 6 -0.59 -10.04 21.57
C GLU A 6 -1.72 -10.97 21.10
N ILE A 7 -2.00 -12.03 21.85
CA ILE A 7 -3.06 -13.01 21.59
C ILE A 7 -4.43 -12.32 21.42
N GLU A 8 -5.21 -12.84 20.47
CA GLU A 8 -6.55 -12.37 20.08
C GLU A 8 -7.49 -12.20 21.29
N GLY A 9 -8.31 -11.13 21.29
CA GLY A 9 -9.33 -10.87 22.30
C GLY A 9 -8.91 -10.08 23.56
N LYS A 10 -7.64 -9.73 23.75
CA LYS A 10 -7.15 -9.11 25.01
C LYS A 10 -6.80 -7.61 25.01
N ARG A 11 -7.00 -6.85 23.91
CA ARG A 11 -6.60 -5.41 23.83
C ARG A 11 -7.76 -4.46 23.54
N ARG A 12 -7.66 -3.23 24.10
CA ARG A 12 -8.73 -2.19 24.18
C ARG A 12 -8.47 -0.85 23.46
N ARG A 13 -7.46 -0.69 22.58
CA ARG A 13 -7.25 0.60 21.86
C ARG A 13 -6.80 0.42 20.41
N HIS A 14 -7.28 1.33 19.54
CA HIS A 14 -6.75 1.58 18.20
C HIS A 14 -5.40 2.29 18.35
N GLN A 15 -4.32 1.64 17.91
CA GLN A 15 -2.97 2.18 17.89
C GLN A 15 -2.46 1.98 16.47
N ILE A 16 -3.07 2.69 15.52
CA ILE A 16 -2.70 2.62 14.13
C ILE A 16 -2.65 4.06 13.61
N ASP A 17 -1.43 4.53 13.34
CA ASP A 17 -1.15 5.82 12.71
C ASP A 17 -1.04 5.61 11.19
N THR A 18 -2.16 5.23 10.55
CA THR A 18 -2.28 5.20 9.08
C THR A 18 -3.68 5.61 8.63
N VAL A 19 -3.79 6.19 7.43
CA VAL A 19 -5.08 6.43 6.74
C VAL A 19 -5.63 5.18 6.06
N VAL A 20 -4.84 4.11 5.97
CA VAL A 20 -5.23 2.84 5.35
C VAL A 20 -6.11 2.05 6.31
N GLU A 21 -7.20 1.50 5.77
CA GLU A 21 -8.19 0.76 6.54
C GLU A 21 -8.31 -0.69 6.03
N GLY A 22 -8.64 -1.61 6.94
CA GLY A 22 -8.87 -3.03 6.62
C GLY A 22 -7.63 -3.92 6.62
N ILE A 23 -6.43 -3.35 6.75
CA ILE A 23 -5.16 -4.08 6.94
C ILE A 23 -4.36 -3.47 8.10
N GLY A 24 -3.29 -4.15 8.52
CA GLY A 24 -2.48 -3.77 9.68
C GLY A 24 -2.83 -4.61 10.91
N SER A 25 -2.00 -5.61 11.18
CA SER A 25 -2.11 -6.44 12.37
C SER A 25 -0.84 -6.31 13.21
N ASN A 26 -0.99 -5.93 14.47
CA ASN A 26 0.10 -5.91 15.45
C ASN A 26 0.22 -7.22 16.23
N ARG A 27 -0.31 -8.31 15.68
CA ARG A 27 -0.31 -9.64 16.30
C ARG A 27 -0.24 -10.74 15.27
N LEU A 28 0.30 -11.89 15.68
CA LEU A 28 0.17 -13.13 14.93
C LEU A 28 -1.22 -13.73 15.19
N THR A 29 -2.09 -13.68 14.18
CA THR A 29 -3.41 -14.32 14.22
C THR A 29 -3.29 -15.83 13.99
N GLY A 30 -4.30 -16.60 14.38
CA GLY A 30 -4.32 -18.04 14.11
C GLY A 30 -4.22 -18.36 12.61
N ASN A 31 -4.87 -17.56 11.76
CA ASN A 31 -4.80 -17.70 10.31
C ASN A 31 -3.39 -17.44 9.77
N LEU A 32 -2.73 -16.35 10.21
CA LEU A 32 -1.37 -16.04 9.75
C LEU A 32 -0.36 -17.08 10.25
N ALA A 33 -0.52 -17.58 11.49
CA ALA A 33 0.35 -18.62 12.04
C ALA A 33 0.39 -19.90 11.20
N GLN A 34 -0.70 -20.23 10.50
CA GLN A 34 -0.78 -21.42 9.65
C GLN A 34 -0.04 -21.28 8.31
N ILE A 35 0.24 -20.05 7.87
CA ILE A 35 0.78 -19.76 6.54
C ILE A 35 2.09 -18.96 6.58
N ILE A 36 2.59 -18.59 7.75
CA ILE A 36 3.75 -17.70 7.88
C ILE A 36 5.01 -18.29 7.22
N ASP A 37 5.15 -19.61 7.24
CA ASP A 37 6.27 -20.32 6.61
C ASP A 37 6.18 -20.34 5.07
N LEU A 38 5.06 -19.90 4.49
CA LEU A 38 4.87 -19.74 3.04
C LEU A 38 5.21 -18.32 2.55
N VAL A 39 5.55 -17.40 3.45
CA VAL A 39 5.84 -16.00 3.12
C VAL A 39 7.35 -15.83 2.92
N ASP A 40 7.76 -15.53 1.69
CA ASP A 40 9.18 -15.35 1.36
C ASP A 40 9.76 -14.01 1.81
N ASP A 41 8.96 -12.94 1.76
CA ASP A 41 9.41 -11.57 2.04
C ASP A 41 8.26 -10.63 2.45
N ALA A 42 8.58 -9.41 2.88
CA ALA A 42 7.64 -8.36 3.24
C ALA A 42 8.08 -6.99 2.69
N ILE A 43 7.15 -6.29 2.03
CA ILE A 43 7.39 -4.95 1.47
C ILE A 43 6.66 -3.91 2.32
N SER A 44 7.41 -2.94 2.85
CA SER A 44 6.86 -1.77 3.53
C SER A 44 6.37 -0.73 2.54
N VAL A 45 5.18 -0.21 2.79
CA VAL A 45 4.51 0.82 1.98
C VAL A 45 4.11 1.97 2.90
N THR A 46 4.36 3.21 2.49
CA THR A 46 3.92 4.40 3.22
C THR A 46 2.53 4.83 2.79
N ASP A 47 1.87 5.64 3.62
CA ASP A 47 0.56 6.20 3.32
C ASP A 47 0.60 7.06 2.06
N GLU A 48 1.64 7.88 1.91
CA GLU A 48 1.85 8.76 0.75
C GLU A 48 1.95 7.96 -0.55
N GLU A 49 2.72 6.87 -0.55
CA GLU A 49 2.86 5.99 -1.71
C GLU A 49 1.50 5.39 -2.11
N ALA A 50 0.71 4.94 -1.13
CA ALA A 50 -0.61 4.38 -1.38
C ALA A 50 -1.60 5.44 -1.91
N ILE A 51 -1.59 6.64 -1.32
CA ILE A 51 -2.40 7.81 -1.72
C ILE A 51 -2.08 8.24 -3.14
N GLU A 52 -0.81 8.33 -3.49
CA GLU A 52 -0.35 8.78 -4.80
C GLU A 52 -0.67 7.74 -5.88
N LEU A 53 -0.31 6.47 -5.64
CA LEU A 53 -0.58 5.41 -6.61
C LEU A 53 -2.08 5.21 -6.84
N SER A 54 -2.92 5.32 -5.80
CA SER A 54 -4.37 5.17 -5.97
C SER A 54 -4.94 6.24 -6.91
N ARG A 55 -4.45 7.49 -6.81
CA ARG A 55 -4.85 8.60 -7.69
C ARG A 55 -4.35 8.40 -9.11
N LEU A 56 -3.12 7.91 -9.27
CA LEU A 56 -2.55 7.60 -10.59
C LEU A 56 -3.37 6.51 -11.30
N ILE A 57 -3.68 5.41 -10.60
CA ILE A 57 -4.47 4.30 -11.13
C ILE A 57 -5.90 4.75 -11.47
N LEU A 58 -6.53 5.59 -10.64
CA LEU A 58 -7.83 6.15 -10.98
C LEU A 58 -7.75 7.03 -12.25
N LYS A 59 -6.73 7.88 -12.35
CA LYS A 59 -6.55 8.79 -13.50
C LYS A 59 -6.26 8.04 -14.80
N ASN A 60 -5.41 7.02 -14.77
CA ASN A 60 -4.90 6.35 -15.97
C ASN A 60 -5.72 5.12 -16.36
N GLU A 61 -6.21 4.36 -15.38
CA GLU A 61 -6.88 3.07 -15.59
C GLU A 61 -8.38 3.10 -15.25
N GLY A 62 -8.88 4.19 -14.65
CA GLY A 62 -10.29 4.32 -14.25
C GLY A 62 -10.70 3.43 -13.07
N LEU A 63 -9.73 2.84 -12.36
CA LEU A 63 -10.01 1.92 -11.25
C LEU A 63 -10.11 2.67 -9.93
N PHE A 64 -11.34 2.77 -9.41
CA PHE A 64 -11.62 3.40 -8.11
C PHE A 64 -11.53 2.40 -6.95
N ILE A 65 -10.33 2.28 -6.38
CA ILE A 65 -9.95 1.25 -5.40
C ILE A 65 -9.88 1.75 -3.96
N GLY A 66 -10.06 0.84 -3.00
CA GLY A 66 -9.86 1.10 -1.58
C GLY A 66 -8.40 1.14 -1.15
N SER A 67 -8.16 1.58 0.08
CA SER A 67 -6.82 1.88 0.61
C SER A 67 -5.90 0.65 0.68
N SER A 68 -6.40 -0.50 1.14
CA SER A 68 -5.61 -1.74 1.17
C SER A 68 -5.22 -2.25 -0.23
N SER A 69 -6.09 -2.07 -1.23
CA SER A 69 -5.79 -2.37 -2.62
C SER A 69 -4.65 -1.48 -3.16
N ALA A 70 -4.61 -0.21 -2.77
CA ALA A 70 -3.53 0.69 -3.14
C ALA A 70 -2.18 0.23 -2.56
N VAL A 71 -2.16 -0.18 -1.28
CA VAL A 71 -0.97 -0.76 -0.63
C VAL A 71 -0.47 -2.01 -1.39
N ASN A 72 -1.39 -2.90 -1.75
CA ASN A 72 -1.09 -4.09 -2.55
C ASN A 72 -0.45 -3.76 -3.91
N LEU A 73 -0.93 -2.71 -4.59
CA LEU A 73 -0.38 -2.29 -5.88
C LEU A 73 1.01 -1.64 -5.73
N VAL A 74 1.23 -0.83 -4.69
CA VAL A 74 2.58 -0.28 -4.41
C VAL A 74 3.56 -1.41 -4.14
N ALA A 75 3.17 -2.42 -3.36
CA ALA A 75 4.02 -3.58 -3.10
C ALA A 75 4.37 -4.34 -4.39
N CYS A 76 3.39 -4.55 -5.28
CA CYS A 76 3.64 -5.15 -6.60
C CYS A 76 4.61 -4.32 -7.46
N TYR A 77 4.45 -2.99 -7.47
CA TYR A 77 5.34 -2.11 -8.19
C TYR A 77 6.78 -2.20 -7.66
N LYS A 78 6.96 -2.11 -6.34
CA LYS A 78 8.27 -2.26 -5.70
C LYS A 78 8.91 -3.62 -5.98
N LEU A 79 8.13 -4.70 -5.89
CA LEU A 79 8.61 -6.05 -6.23
C LEU A 79 9.04 -6.16 -7.69
N ALA A 80 8.27 -5.57 -8.61
CA ALA A 80 8.62 -5.55 -10.03
C ALA A 80 9.95 -4.83 -10.27
N GLN A 81 10.19 -3.70 -9.60
CA GLN A 81 11.45 -2.96 -9.69
C GLN A 81 12.62 -3.78 -9.12
N GLN A 82 12.45 -4.42 -7.96
CA GLN A 82 13.47 -5.28 -7.36
C GLN A 82 13.86 -6.46 -8.28
N ILE A 83 12.87 -7.14 -8.86
CA ILE A 83 13.10 -8.25 -9.80
C ILE A 83 13.84 -7.74 -11.06
N LYS A 84 13.47 -6.55 -11.56
CA LYS A 84 14.10 -5.96 -12.73
C LYS A 84 15.58 -5.65 -12.45
N LEU A 85 15.89 -4.97 -11.35
CA LEU A 85 17.25 -4.63 -10.95
C LEU A 85 18.12 -5.89 -10.76
N GLY A 86 17.62 -6.92 -10.06
CA GLY A 86 18.37 -8.15 -9.84
C GLY A 86 18.71 -8.91 -11.14
N ARG A 87 17.85 -8.83 -12.17
CA ARG A 87 18.14 -9.42 -13.49
C ARG A 87 19.16 -8.62 -14.29
N GLU A 88 19.10 -7.30 -14.20
CA GLU A 88 20.07 -6.40 -14.83
C GLU A 88 21.48 -6.63 -14.24
N GLU A 89 21.59 -6.73 -12.91
CA GLU A 89 22.84 -7.04 -12.21
C GLU A 89 23.43 -8.39 -12.61
N GLN A 90 22.58 -9.41 -12.79
CA GLN A 90 23.00 -10.76 -13.18
C GLN A 90 23.25 -10.91 -14.69
N GLN A 91 23.12 -9.82 -15.49
CA GLN A 91 23.17 -9.84 -16.96
C GLN A 91 22.27 -10.92 -17.57
N GLN A 92 21.20 -11.28 -16.87
CA GLN A 92 20.37 -12.44 -17.17
C GLN A 92 19.09 -11.98 -17.88
N SER A 93 19.22 -11.56 -19.14
CA SER A 93 18.08 -11.24 -20.01
C SER A 93 17.61 -12.48 -20.78
N ASN A 94 17.24 -13.55 -20.07
CA ASN A 94 16.75 -14.78 -20.70
C ASN A 94 15.33 -14.68 -21.30
N GLY A 95 14.77 -13.47 -21.46
CA GLY A 95 13.45 -13.23 -22.03
C GLY A 95 12.27 -13.70 -21.19
N ALA A 96 12.49 -14.23 -19.97
CA ALA A 96 11.42 -14.75 -19.13
C ALA A 96 10.50 -13.62 -18.61
N ARG A 97 9.22 -13.66 -19.00
CA ARG A 97 8.23 -12.68 -18.56
C ARG A 97 7.88 -12.86 -17.08
N THR A 98 8.11 -11.83 -16.26
CA THR A 98 7.61 -11.77 -14.89
C THR A 98 6.12 -11.49 -14.89
N ARG A 99 5.36 -12.21 -14.06
CA ARG A 99 3.94 -11.96 -13.80
C ARG A 99 3.75 -11.88 -12.29
N ILE A 100 3.27 -10.72 -11.82
CA ILE A 100 2.95 -10.46 -10.43
C ILE A 100 1.43 -10.35 -10.34
N VAL A 101 0.85 -10.98 -9.32
CA VAL A 101 -0.60 -10.98 -9.09
C VAL A 101 -0.85 -10.47 -7.68
N THR A 102 -1.88 -9.66 -7.52
CA THR A 102 -2.35 -9.19 -6.22
C THR A 102 -3.87 -9.07 -6.21
N ILE A 103 -4.42 -8.69 -5.06
CA ILE A 103 -5.86 -8.61 -4.81
C ILE A 103 -6.26 -7.14 -4.64
N LEU A 104 -7.28 -6.72 -5.39
CA LEU A 104 -8.00 -5.48 -5.13
C LEU A 104 -9.18 -5.81 -4.22
N CYS A 105 -9.01 -5.55 -2.93
CA CYS A 105 -9.90 -5.99 -1.87
C CYS A 105 -11.28 -5.34 -1.94
N ASP A 106 -11.34 -4.05 -2.30
CA ASP A 106 -12.57 -3.28 -2.42
C ASP A 106 -12.45 -1.99 -3.22
N SER A 107 -13.60 -1.32 -3.40
CA SER A 107 -13.73 -0.02 -4.05
C SER A 107 -13.43 1.14 -3.10
N GLY A 108 -12.95 2.26 -3.68
CA GLY A 108 -12.68 3.50 -2.97
C GLY A 108 -13.89 4.15 -2.31
N GLN A 109 -15.12 3.75 -2.68
CA GLN A 109 -16.36 4.34 -2.16
C GLN A 109 -16.44 4.28 -0.63
N ARG A 110 -15.91 3.21 -0.01
CA ARG A 110 -15.93 3.05 1.45
C ARG A 110 -14.89 3.91 2.17
N HIS A 111 -13.94 4.48 1.44
CA HIS A 111 -12.80 5.21 1.98
C HIS A 111 -12.88 6.73 1.70
N LEU A 112 -14.07 7.21 1.28
CA LEU A 112 -14.35 8.61 0.89
C LEU A 112 -14.19 9.63 2.03
N SER A 113 -14.33 9.23 3.29
CA SER A 113 -14.26 10.15 4.42
C SER A 113 -12.83 10.49 4.85
N LYS A 114 -11.85 9.62 4.53
CA LYS A 114 -10.45 9.74 4.97
C LYS A 114 -9.46 9.60 3.80
N PHE A 115 -9.22 8.38 3.32
CA PHE A 115 -8.20 8.08 2.31
C PHE A 115 -8.39 8.82 0.97
N TRP A 116 -9.65 9.00 0.55
CA TRP A 116 -10.01 9.74 -0.66
C TRP A 116 -10.46 11.19 -0.37
N ASN A 117 -10.29 11.67 0.87
CA ASN A 117 -10.68 13.02 1.26
C ASN A 117 -9.44 13.92 1.35
N ASP A 118 -9.21 14.74 0.33
CA ASP A 118 -8.04 15.63 0.29
C ASP A 118 -8.01 16.62 1.47
N GLN A 119 -9.17 17.11 1.93
CA GLN A 119 -9.23 17.98 3.11
C GLN A 119 -8.74 17.24 4.37
N PHE A 120 -9.16 16.00 4.55
CA PHE A 120 -8.69 15.17 5.66
C PHE A 120 -7.19 14.93 5.55
N LEU A 121 -6.69 14.59 4.37
CA LEU A 121 -5.28 14.30 4.15
C LEU A 121 -4.38 15.52 4.39
N VAL A 122 -4.79 16.71 3.94
CA VAL A 122 -4.07 17.96 4.22
C VAL A 122 -4.06 18.27 5.72
N GLN A 123 -5.19 18.10 6.42
CA GLN A 123 -5.28 18.32 7.86
C GLN A 123 -4.35 17.41 8.67
N HIS A 124 -4.07 16.21 8.17
CA HIS A 124 -3.22 15.21 8.83
C HIS A 124 -1.80 15.14 8.26
N GLY A 125 -1.44 16.03 7.32
CA GLY A 125 -0.09 16.18 6.81
C GLY A 125 0.33 15.22 5.69
N PHE A 126 -0.61 14.44 5.13
CA PHE A 126 -0.33 13.51 4.02
C PHE A 126 -0.29 14.20 2.65
N LEU A 127 -0.95 15.36 2.52
CA LEU A 127 -0.91 16.17 1.31
C LEU A 127 -0.53 17.62 1.66
N ASN A 128 0.21 18.25 0.75
CA ASN A 128 0.49 19.67 0.85
C ASN A 128 -0.78 20.47 0.57
N LYS A 129 -0.97 21.58 1.31
CA LYS A 129 -2.04 22.53 1.00
C LYS A 129 -1.83 23.06 -0.42
N PRO A 130 -2.86 23.10 -1.28
CA PRO A 130 -2.71 23.67 -2.61
C PRO A 130 -2.23 25.12 -2.49
N SER A 131 -1.09 25.44 -3.11
CA SER A 131 -0.60 26.81 -3.22
C SER A 131 -1.57 27.61 -4.07
N SER A 132 -1.87 28.85 -3.67
CA SER A 132 -2.79 29.76 -4.36
C SER A 132 -2.28 30.29 -5.71
N SER A 133 -1.33 29.61 -6.35
CA SER A 133 -0.71 30.04 -7.60
C SER A 133 -0.16 28.84 -8.37
N SER A 134 -0.68 28.69 -9.59
CA SER A 134 -0.26 27.86 -10.74
C SER A 134 0.01 26.37 -10.51
N GLU A 135 -0.75 25.55 -11.25
CA GLU A 135 -0.46 24.15 -11.58
C GLU A 135 1.01 24.00 -11.98
N SER A 136 1.83 23.48 -11.07
CA SER A 136 3.05 22.77 -11.45
C SER A 136 2.74 21.30 -11.23
N GLU A 137 2.74 20.53 -12.31
CA GLU A 137 2.67 19.08 -12.22
C GLU A 137 3.89 18.60 -11.43
N SER A 138 3.68 18.23 -10.18
CA SER A 138 4.66 17.44 -9.45
C SER A 138 4.81 16.12 -10.19
N VAL A 139 5.98 15.90 -10.78
CA VAL A 139 6.32 14.62 -11.39
C VAL A 139 6.31 13.57 -10.27
N SER A 140 5.28 12.73 -10.31
CA SER A 140 5.15 11.57 -9.44
C SER A 140 6.37 10.67 -9.62
N PRO A 141 6.92 10.08 -8.55
CA PRO A 141 8.01 9.10 -8.65
C PRO A 141 7.55 7.77 -9.29
N PHE A 142 6.25 7.59 -9.54
CA PHE A 142 5.67 6.53 -10.36
C PHE A 142 5.59 6.89 -11.85
#